data_AF-A0A226DF79-F1
#
_entry.id   AF-A0A226DF79-F1
#
_cell.length_a   1.000
_cell.length_b   1.000
_cell.length_c   1.000
_cell.angle_alpha   90.00
_cell.angle_beta   90.00
_cell.angle_gamma   90.00
#
_symmetry.space_group_name_H-M   'P 1'
#
loop_
_entity.id
_entity.type
_entity.pdbx_description
1 polymer ?
#
loop_
_entity_poly.entity_id
_entity_poly.type
_entity_poly.pdbx_seq_one_letter_code
_entity_poly.pdbx_strand_id
1 'polypeptide(L)'
;MENRSLKVRLTTLVWETYLVLLGLTVTPVLAVTVLLVFTPTFFWRPIARMLRPIFRPDLGEILTCPSSVFAQVDDAYCKAKSVNIMEITIKGRLNLDEFIQHINAKWIMCLDEDSKRLRYPELQQYPVSWAGYKFWKWEDNFNLRNHIGIAARTIATRADITQLGEELMSGTFPDEASPWELTLIPGIVLEGEVVTIIFFRFHHLVCDGVAASFLLQRMWGDESPSPAVKPATRPKRSIWQKAKYLNLFPLQVR
;
A
#
# COMPACT_ATOMS: atom_id res chain seq x y z
N MET A 1 53.15 -7.43 17.82
CA MET A 1 51.70 -7.37 17.50
C MET A 1 51.13 -5.95 17.54
N GLU A 2 51.68 -5.04 18.34
CA GLU A 2 51.19 -3.65 18.53
C GLU A 2 51.15 -2.79 17.25
N ASN A 3 52.18 -2.86 16.39
CA ASN A 3 52.21 -2.12 15.12
C ASN A 3 51.09 -2.47 14.14
N ARG A 4 50.52 -3.68 14.21
CA ARG A 4 49.40 -4.07 13.33
C ARG A 4 48.09 -3.42 13.80
N SER A 5 47.90 -3.27 15.10
CA SER A 5 46.73 -2.62 15.70
C SER A 5 46.66 -1.12 15.37
N LEU A 6 47.79 -0.43 15.47
CA LEU A 6 47.88 1.01 15.17
C LEU A 6 47.59 1.32 13.70
N LYS A 7 48.14 0.52 12.77
CA LYS A 7 47.88 0.69 11.33
C LYS A 7 46.39 0.57 11.00
N VAL A 8 45.72 -0.46 11.55
CA VAL A 8 44.27 -0.67 11.33
C VAL A 8 43.45 0.50 11.89
N ARG A 9 43.79 1.01 13.08
CA ARG A 9 43.11 2.18 13.66
C ARG A 9 43.29 3.43 12.80
N LEU A 10 44.50 3.67 12.31
CA LEU A 10 44.79 4.84 11.48
C LEU A 10 44.09 4.77 10.12
N THR A 11 44.11 3.62 9.44
CA THR A 11 43.39 3.45 8.16
C THR A 11 41.89 3.63 8.33
N THR A 12 41.33 3.14 9.45
CA THR A 12 39.92 3.33 9.79
C THR A 12 39.62 4.82 10.00
N LEU A 13 40.44 5.53 10.77
CA LEU A 13 40.24 6.96 11.03
C LEU A 13 40.35 7.81 9.76
N VAL A 14 41.32 7.54 8.90
CA VAL A 14 41.50 8.23 7.62
C VAL A 14 40.30 7.98 6.71
N TRP A 15 39.84 6.74 6.61
CA TRP A 15 38.66 6.39 5.83
C TRP A 15 37.39 7.07 6.36
N GLU A 16 37.17 7.05 7.67
CA GLU A 16 36.04 7.75 8.30
C GLU A 16 36.10 9.26 8.05
N THR A 17 37.28 9.88 8.19
CA THR A 17 37.48 11.32 7.94
C THR A 17 37.20 11.65 6.47
N TYR A 18 37.68 10.82 5.55
CA TYR A 18 37.42 10.96 4.12
C TYR A 18 35.92 10.91 3.81
N LEU A 19 35.20 9.92 4.34
CA LEU A 19 33.74 9.80 4.13
C LEU A 19 32.98 11.00 4.70
N VAL A 20 33.40 11.54 5.86
CA VAL A 20 32.80 12.74 6.44
C VAL A 20 33.02 13.95 5.55
N LEU A 21 34.25 14.17 5.06
CA LEU A 21 34.55 15.28 4.16
C LEU A 21 33.79 15.17 2.83
N LEU A 22 33.70 13.96 2.27
CA LEU A 22 32.89 13.68 1.07
C LEU A 22 31.40 13.96 1.33
N GLY A 23 30.87 13.53 2.47
CA GLY A 23 29.50 13.83 2.87
C GLY A 23 29.25 15.33 2.97
N LEU A 24 30.16 16.10 3.58
CA LEU A 24 30.03 17.55 3.74
C LEU A 24 30.09 18.31 2.41
N THR A 25 30.80 17.81 1.40
CA THR A 25 30.87 18.44 0.07
C THR A 25 29.70 18.04 -0.83
N VAL A 26 29.32 16.76 -0.83
CA VAL A 26 28.25 16.23 -1.70
C VAL A 26 26.85 16.61 -1.18
N THR A 27 26.65 16.61 0.14
CA THR A 27 25.31 16.81 0.72
C THR A 27 24.69 18.17 0.37
N PRO A 28 25.39 19.32 0.45
CA PRO A 28 24.80 20.61 0.07
C PRO A 28 24.44 20.68 -1.42
N VAL A 29 25.29 20.13 -2.29
CA VAL A 29 25.04 20.08 -3.74
C VAL A 29 23.80 19.23 -4.03
N LEU A 30 23.71 18.06 -3.40
CA LEU A 30 22.54 17.18 -3.54
C LEU A 30 21.29 17.85 -2.98
N ALA A 31 21.37 18.53 -1.83
CA ALA A 31 20.25 19.22 -1.21
C ALA A 31 19.72 20.36 -2.09
N VAL A 32 20.61 21.18 -2.66
CA VAL A 32 20.23 22.24 -3.62
C VAL A 32 19.60 21.64 -4.87
N THR A 33 20.18 20.57 -5.42
CA THR A 33 19.65 19.88 -6.60
C THR A 33 18.26 19.32 -6.34
N VAL A 34 18.06 18.61 -5.23
CA VAL A 34 16.76 18.09 -4.80
C VAL A 34 15.78 19.25 -4.62
N LEU A 35 16.17 20.33 -3.95
CA LEU A 35 15.31 21.48 -3.76
C LEU A 35 14.88 22.07 -5.10
N LEU A 36 15.79 22.31 -6.04
CA LEU A 36 15.46 22.85 -7.37
C LEU A 36 14.53 21.92 -8.17
N VAL A 37 14.79 20.62 -8.17
CA VAL A 37 13.97 19.62 -8.88
C VAL A 37 12.57 19.51 -8.29
N PHE A 38 12.44 19.56 -6.96
CA PHE A 38 11.13 19.41 -6.30
C PHE A 38 10.40 20.73 -6.05
N THR A 39 11.06 21.89 -6.23
CA THR A 39 10.46 23.23 -6.07
C THR A 39 9.20 23.40 -6.91
N PRO A 40 9.18 23.09 -8.24
CA PRO A 40 7.96 23.16 -9.03
C PRO A 40 6.83 22.33 -8.42
N THR A 41 7.13 21.13 -7.94
CA THR A 41 6.14 20.24 -7.30
C THR A 41 5.59 20.83 -6.01
N PHE A 42 6.44 21.48 -5.18
CA PHE A 42 6.00 22.12 -3.94
C PHE A 42 5.06 23.30 -4.16
N PHE A 43 5.25 24.07 -5.23
CA PHE A 43 4.38 25.19 -5.58
C PHE A 43 3.14 24.78 -6.38
N TRP A 44 3.32 23.89 -7.37
CA TRP A 44 2.25 23.48 -8.28
C TRP A 44 1.21 22.60 -7.60
N ARG A 45 1.61 21.73 -6.67
CA ARG A 45 0.67 20.81 -5.98
C ARG A 45 -0.41 21.53 -5.16
N PRO A 46 -0.10 22.53 -4.32
CA PRO A 46 -1.13 23.35 -3.66
C PRO A 46 -2.02 24.11 -4.64
N ILE A 47 -1.45 24.65 -5.73
CA ILE A 47 -2.21 25.36 -6.77
C ILE A 47 -3.22 24.40 -7.42
N ALA A 48 -2.78 23.22 -7.85
CA ALA A 48 -3.67 22.21 -8.41
C ALA A 48 -4.80 21.86 -7.44
N ARG A 49 -4.49 21.62 -6.15
CA ARG A 49 -5.50 21.35 -5.11
C ARG A 49 -6.51 22.51 -4.96
N MET A 50 -6.04 23.74 -5.02
CA MET A 50 -6.88 24.95 -4.92
C MET A 50 -7.77 25.15 -6.15
N LEU A 51 -7.27 24.84 -7.35
CA LEU A 51 -8.00 24.96 -8.61
C LEU A 51 -8.99 23.82 -8.85
N ARG A 52 -8.76 22.65 -8.23
CA ARG A 52 -9.62 21.45 -8.35
C ARG A 52 -11.12 21.74 -8.25
N PRO A 53 -11.66 22.36 -7.17
CA PRO A 53 -13.10 22.56 -7.04
C PRO A 53 -13.73 23.41 -8.15
N ILE A 54 -12.96 24.24 -8.85
CA ILE A 54 -13.46 25.09 -9.95
C ILE A 54 -13.49 24.32 -11.26
N PHE A 55 -12.40 23.62 -11.59
CA PHE A 55 -12.23 22.99 -12.91
C PHE A 55 -12.64 21.52 -12.97
N ARG A 56 -12.59 20.82 -11.83
CA ARG A 56 -12.85 19.39 -11.68
C ARG A 56 -13.52 19.09 -10.32
N PRO A 57 -14.76 19.56 -10.12
CA PRO A 57 -15.50 19.36 -8.87
C PRO A 57 -15.81 17.88 -8.58
N ASP A 58 -15.71 17.01 -9.59
CA ASP A 58 -15.86 15.56 -9.49
C ASP A 58 -14.69 14.87 -8.76
N LEU A 59 -13.52 15.52 -8.70
CA LEU A 59 -12.34 14.96 -8.05
C LEU A 59 -12.37 15.19 -6.54
N GLY A 60 -12.05 14.14 -5.79
CA GLY A 60 -11.82 14.14 -4.36
C GLY A 60 -10.42 14.65 -3.99
N GLU A 61 -9.84 14.08 -2.95
CA GLU A 61 -8.53 14.52 -2.46
C GLU A 61 -7.40 14.07 -3.39
N ILE A 62 -6.34 14.89 -3.44
CA ILE A 62 -5.10 14.52 -4.11
C ILE A 62 -4.44 13.35 -3.37
N LEU A 63 -3.98 12.33 -4.10
CA LEU A 63 -3.32 11.16 -3.50
C LEU A 63 -2.07 11.59 -2.73
N THR A 64 -1.78 10.91 -1.62
CA THR A 64 -0.52 11.13 -0.88
C THR A 64 0.70 10.81 -1.76
N CYS A 65 1.89 11.32 -1.41
CA CYS A 65 3.10 11.02 -2.18
C CYS A 65 3.37 9.51 -2.29
N PRO A 66 3.32 8.71 -1.21
CA PRO A 66 3.51 7.26 -1.31
C PRO A 66 2.46 6.60 -2.22
N SER A 67 1.18 6.92 -2.03
CA SER A 67 0.09 6.40 -2.88
C SER A 67 0.27 6.76 -4.36
N SER A 68 0.78 7.95 -4.64
CA SER A 68 1.03 8.42 -6.01
C SER A 68 2.13 7.62 -6.70
N VAL A 69 3.17 7.19 -5.97
CA VAL A 69 4.23 6.33 -6.53
C VAL A 69 3.61 5.02 -7.02
N PHE A 70 2.80 4.37 -6.19
CA PHE A 70 2.13 3.12 -6.57
C PHE A 70 1.15 3.29 -7.74
N ALA A 71 0.37 4.38 -7.76
CA ALA A 71 -0.55 4.70 -8.84
C ALA A 71 0.13 5.08 -10.18
N GLN A 72 1.44 5.33 -10.17
CA GLN A 72 2.21 5.66 -11.38
C GLN A 72 2.96 4.47 -11.97
N VAL A 73 3.14 3.38 -11.20
CA VAL A 73 3.85 2.19 -11.71
C VAL A 73 3.00 1.46 -12.74
N ASP A 74 1.68 1.57 -12.62
CA ASP A 74 0.73 1.03 -13.59
C ASP A 74 0.76 1.87 -14.87
N ASP A 75 1.01 1.19 -15.99
CA ASP A 75 1.05 1.80 -17.31
C ASP A 75 0.10 1.08 -18.27
N ALA A 76 0.01 1.57 -19.50
CA ALA A 76 -0.86 0.99 -20.52
C ALA A 76 -0.51 -0.47 -20.87
N TYR A 77 0.71 -0.92 -20.57
CA TYR A 77 1.20 -2.27 -20.89
C TYR A 77 1.05 -3.24 -19.72
N CYS A 78 1.14 -2.75 -18.49
CA CYS A 78 0.95 -3.54 -17.28
C CYS A 78 0.19 -2.68 -16.26
N LYS A 79 -1.13 -2.87 -16.25
CA LYS A 79 -2.08 -2.07 -15.46
C LYS A 79 -2.08 -2.37 -13.95
N ALA A 80 -1.24 -3.30 -13.47
CA ALA A 80 -1.34 -3.77 -12.08
C ALA A 80 0.00 -4.30 -11.53
N LYS A 81 1.03 -3.44 -11.44
CA LYS A 81 2.36 -3.84 -10.95
C LYS A 81 2.46 -3.91 -9.42
N SER A 82 1.61 -3.16 -8.71
CA SER A 82 1.63 -3.10 -7.25
C SER A 82 0.42 -3.82 -6.65
N VAL A 83 0.19 -5.07 -7.06
CA VAL A 83 -0.93 -5.90 -6.57
C VAL A 83 -0.48 -6.76 -5.41
N ASN A 84 -1.33 -6.87 -4.40
CA ASN A 84 -1.25 -7.90 -3.38
C ASN A 84 -2.45 -8.83 -3.50
N ILE A 85 -2.20 -10.11 -3.21
CA ILE A 85 -3.24 -11.13 -3.10
C ILE A 85 -3.08 -11.84 -1.78
N MET A 86 -4.19 -12.03 -1.10
CA MET A 86 -4.27 -12.79 0.13
C MET A 86 -5.29 -13.91 -0.03
N GLU A 87 -4.85 -15.13 0.22
CA GLU A 87 -5.69 -16.31 0.28
C GLU A 87 -6.18 -16.51 1.73
N ILE A 88 -7.48 -16.61 1.91
CA ILE A 88 -8.14 -16.83 3.19
C ILE A 88 -8.94 -18.13 3.07
N THR A 89 -8.73 -19.07 3.99
CA THR A 89 -9.49 -20.31 4.04
C THR A 89 -10.39 -20.31 5.26
N ILE A 90 -11.70 -20.46 5.05
CA ILE A 90 -12.72 -20.48 6.10
C ILE A 90 -13.39 -21.85 6.10
N LYS A 91 -13.62 -22.43 7.28
CA LYS A 91 -14.38 -23.69 7.41
C LYS A 91 -15.85 -23.46 7.08
N GLY A 92 -16.44 -24.39 6.33
CA GLY A 92 -17.85 -24.37 5.94
C GLY A 92 -18.14 -23.69 4.61
N ARG A 93 -19.43 -23.47 4.34
CA ARG A 93 -19.92 -22.80 3.14
C ARG A 93 -20.33 -21.37 3.49
N LEU A 94 -19.74 -20.40 2.80
CA LEU A 94 -20.13 -19.01 2.93
C LEU A 94 -21.30 -18.70 1.99
N ASN A 95 -22.37 -18.08 2.51
CA ASN A 95 -23.43 -17.53 1.68
C ASN A 95 -22.97 -16.19 1.08
N LEU A 96 -23.01 -16.07 -0.25
CA LEU A 96 -22.52 -14.87 -0.95
C LEU A 96 -23.29 -13.61 -0.55
N ASP A 97 -24.62 -13.68 -0.43
CA ASP A 97 -25.45 -12.51 -0.15
C ASP A 97 -25.25 -12.02 1.30
N GLU A 98 -25.17 -12.96 2.26
CA GLU A 98 -24.83 -12.63 3.65
C GLU A 98 -23.42 -12.03 3.73
N PHE A 99 -22.47 -12.58 2.98
CA PHE A 99 -21.10 -12.05 2.93
C PHE A 99 -21.04 -10.63 2.35
N ILE A 100 -21.74 -10.38 1.25
CA ILE A 100 -21.85 -9.04 0.65
C ILE A 100 -22.47 -8.05 1.65
N GLN A 101 -23.56 -8.43 2.32
CA GLN A 101 -24.19 -7.58 3.35
C GLN A 101 -23.21 -7.28 4.49
N HIS A 102 -22.44 -8.28 4.91
CA HIS A 102 -21.45 -8.15 5.97
C HIS A 102 -20.31 -7.21 5.58
N ILE A 103 -19.73 -7.37 4.38
CA ILE A 103 -18.70 -6.46 3.85
C ILE A 103 -19.26 -5.04 3.69
N ASN A 104 -20.49 -4.89 3.21
CA ASN A 104 -21.13 -3.59 3.09
C ASN A 104 -21.23 -2.89 4.45
N ALA A 105 -21.64 -3.61 5.49
CA ALA A 105 -21.75 -3.06 6.85
C ALA A 105 -20.38 -2.74 7.47
N LYS A 106 -19.40 -3.64 7.34
CA LYS A 106 -18.12 -3.53 8.05
C LYS A 106 -17.07 -2.68 7.34
N TRP A 107 -17.09 -2.62 6.02
CA TRP A 107 -16.09 -1.90 5.23
C TRP A 107 -16.68 -0.67 4.54
N ILE A 108 -17.78 -0.84 3.80
CA ILE A 108 -18.26 0.20 2.89
C ILE A 108 -19.00 1.31 3.63
N MET A 109 -19.94 0.96 4.49
CA MET A 109 -20.79 1.90 5.25
C MET A 109 -20.23 2.21 6.64
N CYS A 110 -19.03 1.72 6.94
CA CYS A 110 -18.39 1.95 8.23
C CYS A 110 -18.03 3.43 8.39
N LEU A 111 -18.60 4.08 9.40
CA LEU A 111 -18.25 5.44 9.77
C LEU A 111 -17.14 5.47 10.81
N ASP A 112 -16.30 6.49 10.72
CA ASP A 112 -15.40 6.87 11.79
C ASP A 112 -16.19 7.50 12.95
N GLU A 113 -15.87 7.10 14.19
CA GLU A 113 -16.68 7.46 15.36
C GLU A 113 -16.64 8.96 15.64
N ASP A 114 -15.47 9.57 15.45
CA ASP A 114 -15.21 10.98 15.75
C ASP A 114 -15.70 11.89 14.63
N SER A 115 -15.32 11.60 13.38
CA SER A 115 -15.60 12.49 12.25
C SER A 115 -16.96 12.26 11.60
N LYS A 116 -17.63 11.13 11.89
CA LYS A 116 -18.85 10.66 11.21
C LYS A 116 -18.73 10.56 9.69
N ARG A 117 -17.50 10.49 9.16
CA ARG A 117 -17.20 10.27 7.74
C ARG A 117 -17.00 8.79 7.49
N LEU A 118 -17.12 8.38 6.21
CA LEU A 118 -16.71 7.05 5.79
C LEU A 118 -15.27 6.79 6.22
N ARG A 119 -15.05 5.65 6.87
CA ARG A 119 -13.73 5.26 7.38
C ARG A 119 -12.77 4.85 6.26
N TYR A 120 -13.31 4.22 5.22
CA TYR A 120 -12.54 3.70 4.08
C TYR A 120 -13.12 4.20 2.74
N PRO A 121 -13.14 5.53 2.50
CA PRO A 121 -13.67 6.07 1.25
C PRO A 121 -12.92 5.55 0.02
N GLU A 122 -11.65 5.18 0.15
CA GLU A 122 -10.81 4.67 -0.93
C GLU A 122 -11.34 3.36 -1.54
N LEU A 123 -12.11 2.56 -0.78
CA LEU A 123 -12.76 1.34 -1.28
C LEU A 123 -13.88 1.64 -2.29
N GLN A 124 -14.27 2.90 -2.44
CA GLN A 124 -15.29 3.38 -3.38
C GLN A 124 -14.72 4.44 -4.34
N GLN A 125 -13.39 4.54 -4.41
CA GLN A 125 -12.69 5.53 -5.21
C GLN A 125 -11.59 4.90 -6.06
N TYR A 126 -11.29 5.56 -7.17
CA TYR A 126 -10.21 5.19 -8.09
C TYR A 126 -9.33 6.39 -8.43
N PRO A 127 -8.06 6.16 -8.81
CA PRO A 127 -7.13 7.25 -9.12
C PRO A 127 -7.37 7.82 -10.53
N VAL A 128 -7.46 9.14 -10.64
CA VAL A 128 -7.54 9.87 -11.92
C VAL A 128 -6.39 10.87 -12.04
N SER A 129 -5.76 10.93 -13.21
CA SER A 129 -4.73 11.92 -13.51
C SER A 129 -5.35 13.29 -13.81
N TRP A 130 -4.93 14.33 -13.10
CA TRP A 130 -5.28 15.72 -13.42
C TRP A 130 -4.19 16.69 -12.95
N ALA A 131 -3.89 17.70 -13.76
CA ALA A 131 -2.87 18.72 -13.48
C ALA A 131 -1.49 18.14 -13.08
N GLY A 132 -1.09 17.00 -13.65
CA GLY A 132 0.18 16.33 -13.35
C GLY A 132 0.20 15.53 -12.05
N TYR A 133 -0.93 15.42 -11.34
CA TYR A 133 -1.06 14.61 -10.12
C TYR A 133 -2.17 13.58 -10.24
N LYS A 134 -2.21 12.65 -9.28
CA LYS A 134 -3.32 11.71 -9.13
C LYS A 134 -4.29 12.21 -8.06
N PHE A 135 -5.57 12.19 -8.37
CA PHE A 135 -6.67 12.51 -7.46
C PHE A 135 -7.56 11.31 -7.29
N TRP A 136 -8.17 11.17 -6.13
CA TRP A 136 -9.27 10.23 -5.95
C TRP A 136 -10.48 10.73 -6.72
N LYS A 137 -11.21 9.83 -7.37
CA LYS A 137 -12.54 10.06 -7.92
C LYS A 137 -13.47 8.98 -7.41
N TRP A 138 -14.68 9.36 -7.01
CA TRP A 138 -15.70 8.39 -6.62
C TRP A 138 -16.15 7.56 -7.82
N GLU A 139 -16.41 6.29 -7.60
CA GLU A 139 -17.04 5.43 -8.59
C GLU A 139 -18.51 5.83 -8.75
N ASP A 140 -18.91 6.23 -9.95
CA ASP A 140 -20.21 6.87 -10.22
C ASP A 140 -21.40 5.92 -9.92
N ASN A 141 -21.22 4.61 -10.09
CA ASN A 141 -22.23 3.59 -9.84
C ASN A 141 -21.70 2.45 -8.96
N PHE A 142 -21.03 2.81 -7.87
CA PHE A 142 -20.42 1.83 -6.97
C PHE A 142 -21.41 0.72 -6.59
N ASN A 143 -21.05 -0.52 -6.91
CA ASN A 143 -21.83 -1.70 -6.57
C ASN A 143 -20.91 -2.79 -6.05
N LEU A 144 -21.14 -3.20 -4.81
CA LEU A 144 -20.33 -4.21 -4.14
C LEU A 144 -20.31 -5.55 -4.89
N ARG A 145 -21.34 -5.89 -5.67
CA ARG A 145 -21.39 -7.10 -6.51
C ARG A 145 -20.40 -7.07 -7.68
N ASN A 146 -19.93 -5.89 -8.08
CA ASN A 146 -18.87 -5.77 -9.09
C ASN A 146 -17.49 -6.09 -8.50
N HIS A 147 -17.34 -5.98 -7.18
CA HIS A 147 -16.08 -6.27 -6.47
C HIS A 147 -16.08 -7.65 -5.81
N ILE A 148 -17.23 -8.26 -5.56
CA ILE A 148 -17.36 -9.55 -4.87
C ILE A 148 -18.01 -10.57 -5.81
N GLY A 149 -17.22 -11.55 -6.26
CA GLY A 149 -17.65 -12.55 -7.22
C GLY A 149 -17.35 -13.98 -6.78
N ILE A 150 -18.05 -14.94 -7.39
CA ILE A 150 -17.70 -16.37 -7.30
C ILE A 150 -16.75 -16.70 -8.46
N ALA A 151 -15.72 -17.51 -8.20
CA ALA A 151 -14.84 -18.00 -9.26
C ALA A 151 -15.64 -18.65 -10.39
N ALA A 152 -15.45 -18.19 -11.62
CA ALA A 152 -16.23 -18.61 -12.78
C ALA A 152 -15.95 -20.06 -13.22
N ARG A 153 -14.82 -20.64 -12.79
CA ARG A 153 -14.41 -22.01 -13.12
C ARG A 153 -14.56 -22.94 -11.93
N THR A 154 -14.75 -24.22 -12.21
CA THR A 154 -14.69 -25.27 -11.20
C THR A 154 -13.27 -25.38 -10.63
N ILE A 155 -13.15 -25.33 -9.31
CA ILE A 155 -11.89 -25.49 -8.57
C ILE A 155 -12.06 -26.72 -7.69
N ALA A 156 -11.22 -27.74 -7.88
CA ALA A 156 -11.33 -29.00 -7.14
C ALA A 156 -10.05 -29.33 -6.34
N THR A 157 -8.90 -28.84 -6.78
CA THR A 157 -7.61 -29.22 -6.23
C THR A 157 -6.82 -28.02 -5.70
N ARG A 158 -5.80 -28.28 -4.89
CA ARG A 158 -4.84 -27.25 -4.44
C ARG A 158 -4.10 -26.60 -5.62
N ALA A 159 -3.82 -27.37 -6.68
CA ALA A 159 -3.20 -26.85 -7.89
C ALA A 159 -4.10 -25.81 -8.57
N ASP A 160 -5.41 -26.07 -8.67
CA ASP A 160 -6.38 -25.13 -9.26
C ASP A 160 -6.47 -23.81 -8.46
N ILE A 161 -6.37 -23.92 -7.12
CA ILE A 161 -6.36 -22.77 -6.20
C ILE A 161 -5.11 -21.92 -6.44
N THR A 162 -3.93 -22.55 -6.46
CA THR A 162 -2.66 -21.86 -6.76
C THR A 162 -2.70 -21.19 -8.13
N GLN A 163 -3.17 -21.91 -9.16
CA GLN A 163 -3.30 -21.37 -10.50
C GLN A 163 -4.27 -20.18 -10.55
N LEU A 164 -5.38 -20.23 -9.80
CA LEU A 164 -6.29 -19.08 -9.73
C LEU A 164 -5.61 -17.89 -9.07
N GLY A 165 -4.86 -18.11 -8.00
CA GLY A 165 -4.05 -17.06 -7.37
C GLY A 165 -3.08 -16.40 -8.35
N GLU A 166 -2.39 -17.17 -9.19
CA GLU A 166 -1.47 -16.67 -10.22
C GLU A 166 -2.20 -15.88 -11.32
N GLU A 167 -3.36 -16.36 -11.78
CA GLU A 167 -4.21 -15.67 -12.76
C GLU A 167 -4.72 -14.34 -12.21
N LEU A 168 -5.19 -14.32 -10.97
CA LEU A 168 -5.60 -13.09 -10.30
C LEU A 168 -4.41 -12.13 -10.18
N MET A 169 -3.21 -12.63 -9.88
CA MET A 169 -2.01 -11.78 -9.69
C MET A 169 -1.58 -11.08 -10.97
N SER A 170 -1.78 -11.72 -12.11
CA SER A 170 -1.45 -11.21 -13.45
C SER A 170 -2.59 -10.43 -14.11
N GLY A 171 -3.80 -10.51 -13.55
CA GLY A 171 -4.97 -9.79 -14.05
C GLY A 171 -4.84 -8.27 -13.96
N THR A 172 -5.75 -7.56 -14.62
CA THR A 172 -5.93 -6.10 -14.48
C THR A 172 -7.15 -5.81 -13.61
N PHE A 173 -7.29 -4.57 -13.10
CA PHE A 173 -8.53 -4.13 -12.47
C PHE A 173 -9.43 -3.47 -13.53
N PRO A 174 -10.77 -3.48 -13.34
CA PRO A 174 -11.67 -2.73 -14.19
C PRO A 174 -11.31 -1.24 -14.22
N ASP A 175 -11.38 -0.64 -15.40
CA ASP A 175 -11.19 0.80 -15.54
C ASP A 175 -12.31 1.53 -14.77
N GLU A 176 -11.98 2.67 -14.15
CA GLU A 176 -12.92 3.51 -13.40
C GLU A 176 -13.60 2.85 -12.17
N ALA A 177 -13.05 1.75 -11.67
CA ALA A 177 -13.47 1.10 -10.43
C ALA A 177 -12.38 1.17 -9.36
N SER A 178 -12.78 1.08 -8.08
CA SER A 178 -11.79 0.97 -7.00
C SER A 178 -10.98 -0.33 -7.17
N PRO A 179 -9.62 -0.29 -7.17
CA PRO A 179 -8.82 -1.43 -7.58
C PRO A 179 -8.64 -2.46 -6.45
N TRP A 180 -9.74 -3.11 -6.09
CA TRP A 180 -9.81 -4.25 -5.18
C TRP A 180 -10.97 -5.18 -5.55
N GLU A 181 -10.84 -6.46 -5.23
CA GLU A 181 -11.85 -7.48 -5.48
C GLU A 181 -11.73 -8.65 -4.49
N LEU A 182 -12.86 -9.32 -4.22
CA LEU A 182 -12.97 -10.55 -3.45
C LEU A 182 -13.50 -11.66 -4.35
N THR A 183 -12.70 -12.70 -4.57
CA THR A 183 -13.10 -13.89 -5.33
C THR A 183 -13.34 -15.05 -4.37
N LEU A 184 -14.58 -15.54 -4.35
CA LEU A 184 -15.00 -16.63 -3.48
C LEU A 184 -15.02 -17.96 -4.23
N ILE A 185 -14.59 -19.01 -3.54
CA ILE A 185 -14.67 -20.39 -4.01
C ILE A 185 -15.36 -21.21 -2.92
N PRO A 186 -16.71 -21.29 -2.95
CA PRO A 186 -17.46 -21.96 -1.90
C PRO A 186 -17.44 -23.48 -2.06
N GLY A 187 -17.38 -24.19 -0.93
CA GLY A 187 -17.73 -25.60 -0.85
C GLY A 187 -16.70 -26.59 -1.40
N ILE A 188 -15.41 -26.22 -1.43
CA ILE A 188 -14.32 -27.15 -1.76
C ILE A 188 -14.12 -28.11 -0.58
N VAL A 189 -13.81 -29.38 -0.84
CA VAL A 189 -13.36 -30.31 0.20
C VAL A 189 -11.84 -30.32 0.22
N LEU A 190 -11.23 -29.73 1.25
CA LEU A 190 -9.79 -29.80 1.49
C LEU A 190 -9.54 -30.60 2.77
N GLU A 191 -8.66 -31.60 2.68
CA GLU A 191 -8.27 -32.42 3.84
C GLU A 191 -9.47 -33.06 4.59
N GLY A 192 -10.55 -33.36 3.87
CA GLY A 192 -11.78 -33.94 4.43
C GLY A 192 -12.76 -32.92 5.02
N GLU A 193 -12.42 -31.63 5.05
CA GLU A 193 -13.30 -30.55 5.51
C GLU A 193 -13.88 -29.76 4.33
N VAL A 194 -15.17 -29.43 4.41
CA VAL A 194 -15.78 -28.46 3.48
C VAL A 194 -15.31 -27.07 3.88
N VAL A 195 -14.68 -26.36 2.96
CA VAL A 195 -14.15 -25.01 3.16
C VAL A 195 -14.64 -24.05 2.08
N THR A 196 -14.56 -22.76 2.39
CA THR A 196 -14.69 -21.67 1.43
C THR A 196 -13.36 -20.94 1.37
N ILE A 197 -12.83 -20.76 0.17
CA ILE A 197 -11.62 -19.98 -0.06
C ILE A 197 -12.03 -18.60 -0.55
N ILE A 198 -11.37 -17.57 -0.02
CA ILE A 198 -11.55 -16.18 -0.43
C ILE A 198 -10.19 -15.65 -0.85
N PHE A 199 -10.08 -15.20 -2.10
CA PHE A 199 -8.97 -14.39 -2.54
C PHE A 199 -9.34 -12.92 -2.37
N PHE A 200 -8.61 -12.21 -1.51
CA PHE A 200 -8.65 -10.75 -1.46
C PHE A 200 -7.50 -10.19 -2.29
N ARG A 201 -7.84 -9.66 -3.47
CA ARG A 201 -6.89 -9.01 -4.37
C ARG A 201 -7.09 -7.51 -4.29
N PHE A 202 -6.01 -6.77 -4.10
CA PHE A 202 -6.08 -5.32 -3.99
C PHE A 202 -4.80 -4.65 -4.49
N HIS A 203 -4.95 -3.46 -5.04
CA HIS A 203 -3.82 -2.62 -5.40
C HIS A 203 -3.25 -1.93 -4.16
N HIS A 204 -1.93 -1.82 -4.09
CA HIS A 204 -1.19 -1.19 -2.99
C HIS A 204 -1.55 0.31 -2.83
N LEU A 205 -2.16 0.90 -3.85
CA LEU A 205 -2.74 2.24 -3.78
C LEU A 205 -3.86 2.33 -2.73
N VAL A 206 -4.76 1.34 -2.69
CA VAL A 206 -5.95 1.35 -1.83
C VAL A 206 -5.56 0.97 -0.41
N CYS A 207 -4.67 -0.01 -0.29
CA CYS A 207 -4.38 -0.63 0.98
C CYS A 207 -2.96 -1.20 0.99
N ASP A 208 -2.22 -0.99 2.08
CA ASP A 208 -1.00 -1.73 2.35
C ASP A 208 -1.30 -3.02 3.14
N GLY A 209 -0.28 -3.84 3.43
CA GLY A 209 -0.47 -5.08 4.19
C GLY A 209 -0.98 -4.86 5.63
N VAL A 210 -0.67 -3.70 6.25
CA VAL A 210 -1.13 -3.39 7.61
C VAL A 210 -2.60 -2.99 7.58
N ALA A 211 -2.99 -2.09 6.68
CA ALA A 211 -4.37 -1.71 6.47
C ALA A 211 -5.23 -2.92 6.05
N ALA A 212 -4.68 -3.87 5.28
CA ALA A 212 -5.41 -5.06 4.85
C ALA A 212 -5.69 -5.95 6.06
N SER A 213 -4.72 -6.08 6.97
CA SER A 213 -4.93 -6.80 8.23
C SER A 213 -6.01 -6.15 9.12
N PHE A 214 -6.16 -4.83 9.10
CA PHE A 214 -7.23 -4.15 9.83
C PHE A 214 -8.60 -4.36 9.20
N LEU A 215 -8.70 -4.29 7.87
CA LEU A 215 -9.93 -4.61 7.16
C LEU A 215 -10.38 -6.04 7.49
N LEU A 216 -9.44 -6.98 7.48
CA LEU A 216 -9.70 -8.35 7.89
C LEU A 216 -10.16 -8.48 9.33
N GLN A 217 -9.43 -7.95 10.31
CA GLN A 217 -9.84 -8.02 11.72
C GLN A 217 -11.26 -7.50 11.91
N ARG A 218 -11.60 -6.40 11.23
CA ARG A 218 -12.94 -5.82 11.27
C ARG A 218 -13.99 -6.67 10.55
N MET A 219 -13.62 -7.34 9.45
CA MET A 219 -14.45 -8.37 8.83
C MET A 219 -14.74 -9.53 9.79
N TRP A 220 -13.84 -9.86 10.73
CA TRP A 220 -14.10 -10.85 11.77
C TRP A 220 -14.76 -10.30 13.05
N GLY A 221 -15.28 -9.07 12.99
CA GLY A 221 -16.05 -8.47 14.08
C GLY A 221 -15.23 -7.71 15.12
N ASP A 222 -13.93 -7.49 14.88
CA ASP A 222 -13.14 -6.61 15.74
C ASP A 222 -13.52 -5.13 15.50
N GLU A 223 -14.19 -4.53 16.47
CA GLU A 223 -14.57 -3.12 16.40
C GLU A 223 -13.39 -2.16 16.64
N SER A 224 -12.29 -2.65 17.20
CA SER A 224 -11.09 -1.86 17.49
C SER A 224 -9.83 -2.64 17.08
N PRO A 225 -9.63 -2.86 15.77
CA PRO A 225 -8.54 -3.68 15.26
C PRO A 225 -7.19 -3.13 15.70
N SER A 226 -6.27 -4.03 16.06
CA SER A 226 -4.96 -3.69 16.60
C SER A 226 -3.83 -4.24 15.72
N PRO A 227 -2.67 -3.56 15.64
CA PRO A 227 -1.59 -4.03 14.78
C PRO A 227 -1.16 -5.43 15.20
N ALA A 228 -1.24 -6.40 14.29
CA ALA A 228 -0.83 -7.79 14.57
C ALA A 228 0.66 -7.87 14.96
N VAL A 229 1.48 -6.97 14.39
CA VAL A 229 2.89 -6.81 14.75
C VAL A 229 3.11 -5.41 15.27
N LYS A 230 3.46 -5.29 16.55
CA LYS A 230 3.96 -4.03 17.10
C LYS A 230 5.39 -3.85 16.61
N PRO A 231 5.73 -2.75 15.91
CA PRO A 231 7.09 -2.52 15.48
C PRO A 231 8.01 -2.50 16.71
N ALA A 232 9.17 -3.14 16.60
CA ALA A 232 10.16 -3.12 17.68
C ALA A 232 10.45 -1.67 18.07
N THR A 233 10.30 -1.35 19.36
CA THR A 233 10.62 -0.01 19.87
C THR A 233 12.10 0.25 19.61
N ARG A 234 12.42 1.09 18.62
CA ARG A 234 13.81 1.48 18.37
C ARG A 234 14.33 2.19 19.62
N PRO A 235 15.51 1.80 20.16
CA PRO A 235 16.10 2.53 21.27
C PRO A 235 16.30 3.99 20.88
N LYS A 236 16.03 4.90 21.82
CA LYS A 236 16.23 6.34 21.61
C LYS A 236 17.71 6.60 21.34
N ARG A 237 18.08 6.80 20.07
CA ARG A 237 19.42 7.22 19.68
C ARG A 237 19.67 8.65 20.14
N SER A 238 20.86 8.92 20.65
CA SER A 238 21.27 10.29 20.98
C SER A 238 21.29 11.17 19.72
N ILE A 239 21.18 12.49 19.87
CA ILE A 239 21.26 13.44 18.75
C ILE A 239 22.58 13.24 17.96
N TRP A 240 23.68 12.98 18.66
CA TRP A 240 24.98 12.68 18.06
C TRP A 240 24.98 11.42 17.21
N GLN A 241 24.33 10.35 17.67
CA GLN A 241 24.17 9.14 16.88
C GLN A 241 23.34 9.45 15.62
N LYS A 242 22.24 10.21 15.74
CA LYS A 242 21.44 10.60 14.56
C LYS A 242 22.26 11.41 13.55
N ALA A 243 23.03 12.40 14.01
CA ALA A 243 23.89 13.21 13.16
C ALA A 243 24.98 12.36 12.48
N LYS A 244 25.65 11.47 13.23
CA LYS A 244 26.63 10.54 12.65
C LYS A 244 25.99 9.64 11.58
N TYR A 245 24.80 9.10 11.84
CA TYR A 245 24.08 8.27 10.87
C TYR A 245 23.65 9.05 9.62
N LEU A 246 23.17 10.28 9.76
CA LEU A 246 22.78 11.13 8.64
C LEU A 246 23.96 11.44 7.71
N ASN A 247 25.14 11.73 8.28
CA ASN A 247 26.34 12.01 7.48
C ASN A 247 26.96 10.74 6.86
N LEU A 248 26.67 9.56 7.40
CA LEU A 248 27.17 8.28 6.88
C LEU A 248 26.19 7.60 5.91
N PHE A 249 24.97 8.11 5.79
CA PHE A 249 23.98 7.64 4.83
C PHE A 249 24.15 8.40 3.50
N PRO A 250 24.20 7.75 2.32
CA PRO A 250 23.89 6.34 2.04
C PRO A 250 25.08 5.37 2.05
N LEU A 251 26.27 5.81 2.48
CA LEU A 251 27.55 5.13 2.23
C LEU A 251 27.85 3.95 3.17
N GLN A 252 27.10 3.75 4.25
CA GLN A 252 27.23 2.55 5.09
C GLN A 252 26.55 1.33 4.46
N VAL A 253 27.33 0.57 3.67
CA VAL A 253 27.05 -0.84 3.38
C VAL A 253 27.41 -1.63 4.65
N ARG A 254 26.45 -2.40 5.17
CA ARG A 254 26.67 -3.29 6.32
C ARG A 254 27.48 -4.51 5.93
#